data_AF-A0A963Y6R9-F1
#
_entry.id   AF-A0A963Y6R9-F1
#
_cell.length_a   1.000
_cell.length_b   1.000
_cell.length_c   1.000
_cell.angle_alpha   90.00
_cell.angle_beta   90.00
_cell.angle_gamma   90.00
#
_symmetry.space_group_name_H-M   'P 1'
#
loop_
_entity.id
_entity.type
_entity.pdbx_description
1 polymer ?
#
loop_
_entity_poly.entity_id
_entity_poly.type
_entity_poly.pdbx_seq_one_letter_code
_entity_poly.pdbx_strand_id
1 'polypeptide(L)'
;MALVPSFAEFEAGWTAGQNQLVFTRLAADLDTPVSLMLKLADAGRMSFMLESVTGGEVRGRYSVVGLKPDVIWDCRGTESRINRQARFDAEAFEPL
;
A
#
# COMPACT_ATOMS: atom_id res chain seq x y z
N MET A 1 -11.51 16.97 -2.87
CA MET A 1 -11.30 15.51 -2.83
C MET A 1 -12.05 14.96 -1.64
N ALA A 2 -13.05 14.10 -1.84
CA ALA A 2 -13.85 13.55 -0.74
C ALA A 2 -13.26 12.21 -0.30
N LEU A 3 -12.95 12.08 0.98
CA LEU A 3 -12.54 10.81 1.58
C LEU A 3 -13.78 9.94 1.83
N VAL A 4 -13.64 8.65 1.58
CA VAL A 4 -14.66 7.63 1.79
C VAL A 4 -14.06 6.51 2.64
N PRO A 5 -14.72 6.08 3.72
CA PRO A 5 -15.93 6.66 4.31
C PRO A 5 -15.69 8.09 4.85
N SER A 6 -16.78 8.82 5.12
CA SER A 6 -16.68 10.08 5.87
C SER A 6 -16.15 9.81 7.29
N PHE A 7 -15.67 10.86 7.97
CA PHE A 7 -15.14 10.71 9.33
C PHE A 7 -16.16 10.07 10.29
N ALA A 8 -17.41 10.53 10.27
CA ALA A 8 -18.45 10.01 11.16
C ALA A 8 -18.75 8.51 10.91
N GLU A 9 -18.77 8.10 9.64
CA GLU A 9 -18.96 6.69 9.28
C GLU A 9 -17.76 5.84 9.71
N PHE A 10 -16.54 6.34 9.50
CA PHE A 10 -15.32 5.66 9.94
C PHE A 10 -15.28 5.48 11.46
N GLU A 11 -15.58 6.54 12.22
CA GLU A 11 -15.60 6.55 13.68
C GLU A 11 -16.60 5.52 14.25
N ALA A 12 -17.80 5.44 13.65
CA ALA A 12 -18.80 4.45 14.03
C ALA A 12 -18.30 3.01 13.82
N GLY A 13 -17.71 2.71 12.65
CA GLY A 13 -17.15 1.39 12.37
C GLY A 13 -15.95 1.04 13.26
N TRP A 14 -15.11 2.03 13.57
CA TRP A 14 -13.94 1.85 14.45
C TRP A 14 -14.37 1.49 15.87
N THR A 15 -15.36 2.22 16.40
CA THR A 15 -15.93 1.95 17.73
C THR A 15 -16.56 0.56 17.80
N ALA A 16 -17.08 0.06 16.68
CA ALA A 16 -17.59 -1.30 16.54
C ALA A 16 -16.50 -2.37 16.33
N GLY A 17 -15.21 -2.00 16.32
CA GLY A 17 -14.08 -2.93 16.14
C GLY A 17 -13.90 -3.43 14.70
N GLN A 18 -14.40 -2.70 13.70
CA GLN A 18 -14.35 -3.12 12.30
C GLN A 18 -13.07 -2.67 11.61
N ASN A 19 -12.51 -3.55 10.77
CA ASN A 19 -11.44 -3.20 9.84
C ASN A 19 -12.01 -2.38 8.67
N GLN A 20 -11.40 -1.24 8.37
CA GLN A 20 -11.92 -0.29 7.40
C GLN A 20 -10.80 0.27 6.50
N LEU A 21 -11.16 0.67 5.28
CA LEU A 21 -10.27 1.33 4.33
C LEU A 21 -10.77 2.76 4.08
N VAL A 22 -9.90 3.74 4.29
CA VAL A 22 -10.14 5.13 3.86
C VAL A 22 -9.49 5.32 2.50
N PHE A 23 -10.28 5.75 1.52
CA PHE A 23 -9.81 5.97 0.17
C PHE A 23 -10.47 7.20 -0.47
N THR A 24 -9.93 7.58 -1.62
CA THR A 24 -10.51 8.58 -2.51
C THR A 24 -10.31 8.11 -3.95
N ARG A 25 -11.14 8.61 -4.86
CA ARG A 25 -10.95 8.41 -6.30
C ARG A 25 -10.49 9.70 -6.93
N LEU A 26 -9.46 9.61 -7.77
CA LEU A 26 -8.88 10.72 -8.50
C LEU A 26 -8.89 10.39 -9.99
N ALA A 27 -9.18 11.38 -10.83
CA ALA A 27 -8.96 11.26 -12.27
C ALA A 27 -7.46 11.24 -12.54
N ALA A 28 -7.03 10.33 -13.40
CA ALA A 28 -5.62 10.08 -13.70
C ALA A 28 -5.44 9.75 -15.19
N ASP A 29 -6.23 10.38 -16.06
CA ASP A 29 -6.35 10.01 -17.48
C ASP A 29 -5.06 10.22 -18.28
N LEU A 30 -4.18 11.10 -17.78
CA LEU A 30 -2.85 11.39 -18.36
C LEU A 30 -1.73 10.57 -17.71
N ASP A 31 -2.08 9.70 -16.77
CA ASP A 31 -1.13 8.96 -15.98
C ASP A 31 -1.13 7.48 -16.35
N THR A 32 0.05 6.92 -16.46
CA THR A 32 0.28 5.48 -16.59
C THR A 32 0.61 4.90 -15.22
N PRO A 33 0.46 3.59 -15.00
CA PRO A 33 0.89 2.96 -13.76
C PRO A 33 2.35 3.30 -13.38
N VAL A 34 3.25 3.30 -14.37
CA VAL A 34 4.67 3.66 -14.18
C VAL A 34 4.81 5.12 -13.75
N SER A 35 4.12 6.07 -14.41
CA SER A 35 4.22 7.48 -14.02
C SER A 35 3.64 7.73 -12.63
N LEU A 36 2.58 7.02 -12.23
CA LEU A 36 2.03 7.08 -10.88
C LEU A 36 2.99 6.51 -9.84
N MET A 37 3.65 5.38 -10.13
CA MET A 37 4.67 4.82 -9.23
C MET A 37 5.77 5.86 -8.96
N LEU A 38 6.29 6.51 -10.02
CA LEU A 38 7.33 7.53 -9.87
C LEU A 38 6.81 8.75 -9.10
N LYS A 39 5.60 9.25 -9.40
CA LYS A 39 5.02 10.42 -8.72
C LYS A 39 4.67 10.17 -7.25
N LEU A 40 4.15 8.99 -6.92
CA LEU A 40 3.64 8.68 -5.57
C LEU A 40 4.72 8.12 -4.65
N ALA A 41 5.53 7.21 -5.18
CA ALA A 41 6.51 6.48 -4.40
C ALA A 41 7.92 7.08 -4.49
N ASP A 42 8.19 7.98 -5.45
CA ASP A 42 9.52 8.56 -5.72
C ASP A 42 10.61 7.50 -5.94
N ALA A 43 10.22 6.34 -6.49
CA ALA A 43 11.05 5.13 -6.53
C ALA A 43 11.70 4.76 -5.18
N GLY A 44 11.07 5.15 -4.08
CA GLY A 44 11.57 4.99 -2.72
C GLY A 44 11.68 3.53 -2.30
N ARG A 45 12.52 3.28 -1.29
CA ARG A 45 12.66 1.95 -0.68
C ARG A 45 11.30 1.40 -0.25
N MET A 46 11.15 0.08 -0.38
CA MET A 46 9.93 -0.64 0.01
C MET A 46 8.67 -0.16 -0.72
N SER A 47 8.84 0.35 -1.95
CA SER A 47 7.76 0.54 -2.89
C SER A 47 7.73 -0.59 -3.91
N PHE A 48 6.53 -0.87 -4.44
CA PHE A 48 6.35 -1.88 -5.48
C PHE A 48 5.24 -1.45 -6.44
N MET A 49 5.27 -2.02 -7.64
CA MET A 49 4.18 -1.94 -8.59
C MET A 49 3.84 -3.34 -9.09
N LEU A 50 2.57 -3.71 -9.03
CA LEU A 50 2.05 -4.96 -9.57
C LEU A 50 1.17 -4.65 -10.78
N GLU A 51 1.47 -5.27 -11.91
CA GLU A 51 0.66 -5.25 -13.12
C GLU A 51 0.24 -6.67 -13.47
N SER A 52 -1.04 -6.87 -13.76
CA SER A 52 -1.53 -8.15 -14.27
C SER A 52 -1.33 -8.20 -15.78
N VAL A 53 -0.76 -9.29 -16.30
CA VAL A 53 -0.66 -9.55 -17.74
C VAL A 53 -1.21 -10.92 -18.04
N THR A 54 -2.23 -10.99 -18.91
CA THR A 54 -2.83 -12.26 -19.36
C THR A 54 -2.23 -12.64 -20.70
N GLY A 55 -1.64 -13.84 -20.79
CA GLY A 55 -1.08 -14.36 -22.05
C GLY A 55 0.12 -13.57 -22.60
N GLY A 56 0.77 -12.73 -21.78
CA GLY A 56 1.93 -11.93 -22.18
C GLY A 56 1.63 -10.65 -22.96
N GLU A 57 0.39 -10.48 -23.45
CA GLU A 57 0.05 -9.36 -24.36
C GLU A 57 -1.05 -8.45 -23.81
N VAL A 58 -1.98 -9.00 -23.02
CA VAL A 58 -3.13 -8.23 -22.52
C VAL A 58 -2.83 -7.71 -21.12
N ARG A 59 -2.60 -6.39 -21.02
CA ARG A 59 -2.57 -5.71 -19.72
C ARG A 59 -3.93 -5.80 -19.04
N GLY A 60 -3.92 -6.19 -17.77
CA GLY A 60 -5.11 -6.23 -16.93
C GLY A 60 -5.67 -4.83 -16.66
N ARG A 61 -6.94 -4.78 -16.24
CA ARG A 61 -7.67 -3.53 -16.00
C ARG A 61 -7.10 -2.70 -14.84
N TYR A 62 -6.33 -3.32 -13.94
CA TYR A 62 -5.84 -2.69 -12.72
C TYR A 62 -4.33 -2.91 -12.56
N SER A 63 -3.67 -1.86 -12.06
CA SER A 63 -2.32 -1.90 -11.51
C SER A 63 -2.37 -1.46 -10.05
N VAL A 64 -1.48 -1.98 -9.23
CA VAL A 64 -1.40 -1.66 -7.79
C VAL A 64 -0.03 -1.07 -7.49
N VAL A 65 0.00 0.06 -6.80
CA VAL A 65 1.24 0.67 -6.28
C VAL A 65 1.21 0.59 -4.76
N GLY A 66 2.22 -0.05 -4.17
CA GLY A 66 2.47 -0.06 -2.73
C GLY A 66 3.64 0.86 -2.39
N LEU A 67 3.55 1.59 -1.27
CA LEU A 67 4.58 2.52 -0.82
C LEU A 67 4.46 2.78 0.68
N LYS A 68 5.57 3.22 1.30
CA LYS A 68 5.64 3.71 2.69
C LYS A 68 4.93 2.77 3.70
N PRO A 69 5.32 1.48 3.78
CA PRO A 69 4.73 0.57 4.75
C PRO A 69 4.97 1.06 6.18
N ASP A 70 4.00 0.84 7.04
CA ASP A 70 4.09 1.05 8.48
C ASP A 70 4.58 -0.20 9.22
N VAL A 71 4.28 -1.39 8.67
CA VAL A 71 4.75 -2.68 9.18
C VAL A 71 5.44 -3.48 8.08
N ILE A 72 6.59 -4.07 8.41
CA ILE A 72 7.27 -5.07 7.57
C ILE A 72 7.43 -6.36 8.37
N TRP A 73 7.00 -7.47 7.79
CA TRP A 73 7.31 -8.81 8.27
C TRP A 73 8.36 -9.43 7.34
N ASP A 74 9.44 -9.94 7.93
CA ASP A 74 10.59 -10.50 7.20
C ASP A 74 10.84 -11.93 7.71
N CYS A 75 10.98 -12.88 6.77
CA CYS A 75 11.24 -14.29 7.03
C CYS A 75 12.45 -14.75 6.25
N ARG A 76 13.42 -15.34 6.95
CA ARG A 76 14.68 -15.84 6.38
C ARG A 76 14.96 -17.22 6.93
N GLY A 77 14.79 -18.23 6.09
CA GLY A 77 14.91 -19.63 6.54
C GLY A 77 13.86 -19.96 7.60
N THR A 78 14.33 -20.30 8.81
CA THR A 78 13.48 -20.62 9.97
C THR A 78 13.30 -19.46 10.93
N GLU A 79 13.86 -18.29 10.64
CA GLU A 79 13.75 -17.10 11.49
C GLU A 79 12.74 -16.12 10.90
N SER A 80 11.93 -15.52 11.78
CA SER A 80 11.00 -14.45 11.40
C SER A 80 11.12 -13.27 12.35
N ARG A 81 10.91 -12.08 11.80
CA ARG A 81 11.03 -10.81 12.52
C ARG A 81 10.04 -9.80 11.97
N ILE A 82 9.64 -8.86 12.81
CA ILE A 82 8.68 -7.82 12.47
C ILE A 82 9.24 -6.44 12.80
N ASN A 83 9.06 -5.49 11.90
CA ASN A 83 9.31 -4.08 12.16
C ASN A 83 7.98 -3.34 12.07
N ARG A 84 7.42 -2.95 13.23
CA ARG A 84 6.20 -2.14 13.33
C ARG A 84 6.45 -0.62 13.26
N GLN A 85 7.71 -0.23 13.10
CA GLN A 85 8.19 1.14 12.99
C GLN A 85 8.82 1.40 11.61
N ALA A 86 8.51 0.58 10.60
CA ALA A 86 9.18 0.57 9.31
C ALA A 86 9.12 1.92 8.57
N ARG A 87 8.14 2.75 8.94
CA ARG A 87 7.97 4.11 8.43
C ARG A 87 9.01 5.11 8.96
N PHE A 88 9.58 4.86 10.13
CA PHE A 88 10.43 5.81 10.87
C PHE A 88 11.84 5.26 11.11
N ASP A 89 11.97 3.96 11.33
CA ASP A 89 13.24 3.27 11.52
C ASP A 89 13.23 1.97 10.70
N ALA A 90 14.12 1.89 9.71
CA ALA A 90 14.20 0.74 8.82
C ALA A 90 14.78 -0.50 9.50
N GLU A 91 15.50 -0.35 10.61
CA GLU A 91 16.26 -1.43 11.26
C GLU A 91 15.63 -1.88 12.58
N ALA A 92 14.53 -1.27 13.02
CA ALA A 92 13.77 -1.60 14.24
C ALA A 92 13.00 -2.93 14.17
N PHE A 93 13.64 -3.99 13.67
CA PHE A 93 13.09 -5.34 13.65
C PHE A 93 13.19 -6.00 15.02
N GLU A 94 12.10 -6.61 15.45
CA GLU A 94 12.00 -7.46 16.64
C GLU A 94 11.80 -8.92 16.20
N PRO A 95 12.46 -9.90 16.84
CA PRO A 95 12.17 -11.32 16.61
C PRO A 95 10.70 -11.65 16.89
N LEU A 96 10.14 -12.59 16.12
CA LEU A 96 8.82 -13.17 16.33
C LEU A 96 8.93 -14.59 16.92
#